data_AF-R1DG77-F1
#
_entry.id   AF-R1DG77-F1
#
_cell.length_a   1.000
_cell.length_b   1.000
_cell.length_c   1.000
_cell.angle_alpha   90.00
_cell.angle_beta   90.00
_cell.angle_gamma   90.00
#
_symmetry.space_group_name_H-M   'P 1'
#
loop_
_entity.id
_entity.type
_entity.pdbx_description
1 polymer ?
#
loop_
_entity_poly.entity_id
_entity_poly.type
_entity_poly.pdbx_seq_one_letter_code
_entity_poly.pdbx_strand_id
1 'polypeptide(L)'
;MLSALRTSARKAPALARLGVRNFGHDPAHAAAETDKWKKISYVAIPCVVGYTCFVMATMKHGHHEEWVELLTTAQVAYQYIGIRNKPLPWTNRGGSKCDLFDYKCAAKEKAAAAAE
;
A
#
# COMPACT_ATOMS: atom_id res chain seq x y z
N MET A 1 -67.95 15.18 51.02
CA MET A 1 -67.55 16.46 50.40
C MET A 1 -66.09 16.33 50.00
N LEU A 2 -65.80 16.28 48.70
CA LEU A 2 -65.12 17.35 47.94
C LEU A 2 -63.66 17.51 48.41
N SER A 3 -62.60 17.36 47.61
CA SER A 3 -62.46 17.50 46.17
C SER A 3 -61.19 16.82 45.70
N ALA A 4 -61.22 16.38 44.45
CA ALA A 4 -60.08 15.98 43.66
C ALA A 4 -59.02 17.08 43.59
N LEU A 5 -57.75 16.69 43.46
CA LEU A 5 -56.91 17.31 42.45
C LEU A 5 -56.06 16.24 41.77
N ARG A 6 -56.45 15.96 40.53
CA ARG A 6 -55.78 15.08 39.58
C ARG A 6 -54.46 15.73 39.17
N THR A 7 -53.34 15.20 39.61
CA THR A 7 -52.06 15.45 38.92
C THR A 7 -51.99 14.52 37.71
N SER A 8 -52.45 15.03 36.57
CA SER A 8 -52.27 14.40 35.27
C SER A 8 -50.78 14.44 34.91
N ALA A 9 -50.01 13.46 35.38
CA ALA A 9 -48.73 13.12 34.78
C ALA A 9 -49.05 12.41 33.46
N ARG A 10 -49.17 13.19 32.38
CA ARG A 10 -49.17 12.65 31.02
C ARG A 10 -47.90 11.83 30.89
N LYS A 11 -48.02 10.50 30.85
CA LYS A 11 -46.96 9.62 30.37
C LYS A 11 -46.76 9.97 28.89
N ALA A 12 -45.91 10.95 28.62
CA ALA A 12 -45.31 11.07 27.31
C ALA A 12 -44.68 9.71 27.01
N PRO A 13 -44.97 9.05 25.87
CA PRO A 13 -44.23 7.87 25.50
C PRO A 13 -42.76 8.29 25.49
N ALA A 14 -41.93 7.51 26.18
CA ALA A 14 -40.48 7.69 26.16
C ALA A 14 -39.97 7.41 24.74
N LEU A 15 -40.19 8.35 23.82
CA LEU A 15 -39.48 8.47 22.55
C LEU A 15 -38.10 9.12 22.76
N ALA A 16 -37.66 9.25 24.00
CA ALA A 16 -36.31 9.65 24.36
C ALA A 16 -35.47 8.40 24.63
N ARG A 17 -34.97 7.77 23.55
CA ARG A 17 -33.70 7.01 23.47
C ARG A 17 -33.49 6.25 22.15
N LEU A 18 -34.18 6.60 21.06
CA LEU A 18 -33.82 6.13 19.70
C LEU A 18 -32.55 6.82 19.14
N GLY A 19 -31.63 7.25 20.01
CA GLY A 19 -30.57 8.19 19.67
C GLY A 19 -29.24 7.97 20.37
N VAL A 20 -28.94 6.73 20.78
CA VAL A 20 -27.56 6.32 21.08
C VAL A 20 -27.27 5.17 20.14
N ARG A 21 -26.41 5.40 19.14
CA ARG A 21 -25.87 4.33 18.32
C ARG A 21 -25.15 3.38 19.29
N ASN A 22 -25.67 2.17 19.47
CA ASN A 22 -25.02 1.14 20.28
C ASN A 22 -23.70 0.76 19.61
N PHE A 23 -22.62 1.46 19.96
CA PHE A 23 -21.24 1.10 19.59
C PHE A 23 -20.69 -0.03 20.49
N GLY A 24 -21.50 -0.57 21.41
CA GLY A 24 -21.18 -1.78 22.15
C GLY A 24 -21.43 -3.00 21.29
N HIS A 25 -20.41 -3.46 20.56
CA HIS A 25 -20.48 -4.71 19.81
C HIS A 25 -20.60 -5.90 20.77
N ASP A 26 -21.41 -6.89 20.38
CA ASP A 26 -21.46 -8.19 21.07
C ASP A 26 -20.08 -8.88 20.93
N PRO A 27 -19.33 -9.05 22.04
CA PRO A 27 -18.00 -9.64 21.98
C PRO A 27 -18.03 -11.09 21.47
N ALA A 28 -19.14 -11.80 21.66
CA ALA A 28 -19.31 -13.15 21.13
C ALA A 28 -19.45 -13.13 19.59
N HIS A 29 -20.19 -12.15 19.05
CA HIS A 29 -20.30 -11.96 17.60
C HIS A 29 -18.96 -11.58 16.96
N ALA A 30 -18.20 -10.67 17.59
CA ALA A 30 -16.88 -10.30 17.12
C ALA A 30 -15.91 -11.49 17.11
N ALA A 31 -15.89 -12.30 18.18
CA ALA A 31 -15.08 -13.51 18.24
C ALA A 31 -15.45 -14.50 17.11
N ALA A 32 -16.76 -14.74 16.90
CA ALA A 32 -17.24 -15.62 15.83
C ALA A 32 -16.86 -15.14 14.42
N GLU A 33 -16.99 -13.84 14.14
CA GLU A 33 -16.58 -13.28 12.86
C GLU A 33 -15.06 -13.33 12.67
N THR A 34 -14.26 -13.08 13.72
CA THR A 34 -12.80 -13.20 13.62
C THR A 34 -12.35 -14.63 13.33
N ASP A 35 -12.97 -15.63 13.95
CA ASP A 35 -12.67 -17.04 13.70
C ASP A 35 -13.06 -17.48 12.29
N LYS A 36 -14.17 -16.95 11.76
CA LYS A 36 -14.58 -17.18 10.37
C LYS A 36 -13.55 -16.63 9.40
N TRP A 37 -13.12 -15.38 9.57
CA TRP A 37 -12.13 -14.76 8.69
C TRP A 37 -10.76 -15.43 8.79
N LYS A 38 -10.35 -15.87 9.98
CA LYS A 38 -9.14 -16.68 10.17
C LYS A 38 -9.16 -17.94 9.32
N LYS A 39 -10.29 -18.65 9.26
CA LYS A 39 -10.47 -19.84 8.41
C LYS A 39 -10.36 -19.50 6.93
N ILE A 40 -10.94 -18.39 6.50
CA ILE A 40 -10.84 -17.91 5.12
C ILE A 40 -9.38 -17.57 4.76
N SER A 41 -8.63 -16.94 5.67
CA SER A 41 -7.21 -16.64 5.46
C SER A 41 -6.36 -17.90 5.26
N TYR A 42 -6.69 -19.03 5.90
CA TYR A 42 -5.99 -20.29 5.65
C TYR A 42 -6.14 -20.81 4.22
N VAL A 43 -7.21 -20.44 3.52
CA VAL A 43 -7.38 -20.72 2.08
C VAL A 43 -6.57 -19.74 1.23
N ALA A 44 -6.44 -18.49 1.66
CA ALA A 44 -5.66 -17.49 0.93
C ALA A 44 -4.15 -17.81 0.90
N ILE A 45 -3.61 -18.38 1.99
CA ILE A 45 -2.19 -18.73 2.11
C ILE A 45 -1.69 -19.62 0.94
N PRO A 46 -2.28 -20.80 0.66
CA PRO A 46 -1.81 -21.65 -0.45
C PRO A 46 -2.00 -20.98 -1.81
N CYS A 47 -3.02 -20.14 -2.00
CA CYS A 47 -3.20 -19.39 -3.24
C CYS A 47 -2.06 -18.39 -3.47
N VAL A 48 -1.69 -17.62 -2.44
CA VAL A 48 -0.57 -16.67 -2.52
C VAL A 48 0.73 -17.41 -2.73
N VAL A 49 1.01 -18.47 -1.96
CA VAL A 49 2.24 -19.26 -2.10
C VAL A 49 2.34 -19.88 -3.51
N GLY A 50 1.26 -20.49 -4.00
CA GLY A 50 1.23 -21.08 -5.33
C GLY A 50 1.46 -20.03 -6.43
N TYR A 51 0.81 -18.88 -6.32
CA TYR A 51 1.00 -17.78 -7.27
C TYR A 51 2.41 -17.18 -7.20
N THR A 52 2.98 -17.02 -6.01
CA THR A 52 4.38 -16.58 -5.84
C THR A 52 5.33 -17.55 -6.50
N CYS A 53 5.20 -18.86 -6.27
CA CYS A 53 6.02 -19.87 -6.93
C CYS A 53 5.89 -19.80 -8.46
N PHE A 54 4.66 -19.64 -8.97
CA PHE A 54 4.41 -19.47 -10.40
C PHE A 54 5.13 -18.23 -10.96
N VAL A 55 4.98 -17.06 -10.33
CA VAL A 55 5.62 -15.82 -10.76
C VAL A 55 7.15 -15.98 -10.75
N MET A 56 7.72 -16.49 -9.67
CA MET A 56 9.18 -16.67 -9.55
C MET A 56 9.75 -17.69 -10.56
N ALA A 57 8.97 -18.72 -10.93
CA ALA A 57 9.41 -19.73 -11.88
C ALA A 57 9.25 -19.31 -13.35
N THR A 58 8.25 -18.49 -13.67
CA THR A 58 7.87 -18.19 -15.07
C THR A 58 8.26 -16.79 -15.51
N MET A 59 8.29 -15.81 -14.60
CA MET A 59 8.67 -14.45 -14.92
C MET A 59 10.19 -14.31 -14.93
N LYS A 60 10.79 -14.55 -16.10
CA LYS A 60 12.16 -14.11 -16.35
C LYS A 60 12.15 -12.60 -16.58
N HIS A 61 12.34 -11.84 -15.51
CA HIS A 61 12.65 -10.42 -15.64
C HIS A 61 14.08 -10.29 -16.17
N GLY A 62 14.22 -10.19 -17.49
CA GLY A 62 15.44 -9.61 -18.07
C GLY A 62 15.60 -8.23 -17.45
N HIS A 63 16.58 -8.08 -16.56
CA HIS A 63 16.83 -6.81 -15.91
C HIS A 63 16.95 -5.73 -16.99
N HIS A 64 16.37 -4.56 -16.74
CA HIS A 64 16.40 -3.37 -17.60
C HIS A 64 17.81 -2.96 -18.08
N GLU A 65 18.88 -3.61 -17.63
CA GLU A 65 20.24 -3.49 -18.17
C GLU A 65 20.29 -3.70 -19.67
N GLU A 66 19.59 -4.72 -20.21
CA GLU A 66 19.64 -4.99 -21.64
C GLU A 66 19.03 -3.83 -22.41
N TRP A 67 17.91 -3.28 -21.94
CA TRP A 67 17.28 -2.12 -22.57
C TRP A 67 18.08 -0.83 -22.41
N VAL A 68 18.79 -0.61 -21.30
CA VAL A 68 19.66 0.57 -21.13
C VAL A 68 20.93 0.44 -21.96
N GLU A 69 21.51 -0.76 -22.04
CA GLU A 69 22.66 -1.05 -22.90
C GLU A 69 22.26 -0.98 -24.39
N LEU A 70 21.07 -1.46 -24.76
CA LEU A 70 20.47 -1.28 -26.10
C LEU A 70 20.08 0.19 -26.36
N LEU A 71 19.64 0.97 -25.37
CA LEU A 71 19.38 2.40 -25.53
C LEU A 71 20.67 3.18 -25.77
N THR A 72 21.79 2.68 -25.25
CA THR A 72 23.13 3.23 -25.52
C THR A 72 23.77 2.71 -26.80
N THR A 73 23.36 1.56 -27.36
CA THR A 73 24.04 0.92 -28.50
C THR A 73 23.19 0.67 -29.75
N ALA A 74 21.85 0.56 -29.67
CA ALA A 74 21.00 0.20 -30.83
C ALA A 74 19.60 0.87 -30.91
N GLN A 75 19.07 1.46 -29.85
CA GLN A 75 17.73 2.08 -29.85
C GLN A 75 17.88 3.58 -29.59
N VAL A 76 17.78 4.38 -30.66
CA VAL A 76 17.83 5.85 -30.57
C VAL A 76 16.87 6.31 -29.48
N ALA A 77 17.43 6.74 -28.34
CA ALA A 77 16.64 7.31 -27.26
C ALA A 77 15.92 8.54 -27.82
N TYR A 78 14.60 8.50 -27.86
CA TYR A 78 13.84 9.69 -28.20
C TYR A 78 14.20 10.80 -27.21
N GLN A 79 14.20 12.06 -27.67
CA GLN A 79 14.69 13.20 -26.88
C GLN A 79 14.01 13.34 -25.51
N TYR A 80 12.81 12.78 -25.31
CA TYR A 80 12.08 12.81 -24.04
C TYR A 80 12.48 11.69 -23.06
N ILE A 81 13.22 10.68 -23.50
CA ILE A 81 13.65 9.54 -22.66
C ILE A 81 14.98 9.90 -22.01
N GLY A 82 15.03 9.85 -20.68
CA GLY A 82 16.26 10.14 -19.93
C GLY A 82 16.64 11.62 -19.86
N ILE A 83 15.71 12.54 -20.17
CA ILE A 83 15.95 13.98 -19.98
C ILE A 83 16.37 14.26 -18.53
N ARG A 84 17.43 15.05 -18.39
CA ARG A 84 17.90 15.59 -17.10
C ARG A 84 18.11 17.10 -17.23
N ASN A 85 17.24 17.88 -16.59
CA ASN A 85 17.39 19.33 -16.51
C ASN A 85 18.38 19.76 -15.39
N LYS A 86 18.53 18.92 -14.36
CA LYS A 86 19.43 19.13 -13.23
C LYS A 86 20.02 17.79 -12.81
N PRO A 87 21.25 17.76 -12.28
CA PRO A 87 21.83 16.53 -11.78
C PRO A 87 21.16 16.15 -10.45
N LEU A 88 21.09 14.84 -10.21
CA LEU A 88 20.29 14.26 -9.15
C LEU A 88 21.12 14.11 -7.85
N PRO A 89 20.58 14.40 -6.66
CA PRO A 89 21.40 14.60 -5.46
C PRO A 89 21.89 13.34 -4.73
N TRP A 90 21.55 12.12 -5.17
CA TRP A 90 21.70 10.92 -4.33
C TRP A 90 22.98 10.09 -4.53
N THR A 91 23.49 9.92 -5.75
CA THR A 91 24.62 8.99 -5.96
C THR A 91 25.96 9.62 -5.58
N ASN A 92 26.23 10.83 -6.11
CA ASN A 92 27.52 11.51 -6.00
C ASN A 92 27.35 12.89 -5.37
N ARG A 93 28.32 13.27 -4.54
CA ARG A 93 28.37 14.59 -3.88
C ARG A 93 28.80 15.65 -4.91
N GLY A 94 27.82 16.17 -5.65
CA GLY A 94 28.02 16.99 -6.84
C GLY A 94 26.98 16.74 -7.93
N GLY A 95 26.16 15.70 -7.75
CA GLY A 95 25.06 15.35 -8.63
C GLY A 95 25.35 14.12 -9.48
N SER A 96 24.30 13.36 -9.78
CA SER A 96 24.34 12.06 -10.47
C SER A 96 23.41 12.07 -11.69
N LYS A 97 23.70 11.24 -12.69
CA LYS A 97 22.79 11.01 -13.80
C LYS A 97 21.84 9.83 -13.54
N CYS A 98 22.19 8.96 -12.60
CA CYS A 98 21.46 7.75 -12.25
C CYS A 98 20.18 8.03 -11.45
N ASP A 99 19.16 7.19 -11.59
CA ASP A 99 17.95 7.26 -10.77
C ASP A 99 18.13 6.72 -9.34
N LEU A 100 17.22 7.05 -8.41
CA LEU A 100 17.31 6.62 -7.00
C LEU A 100 17.34 5.08 -6.86
N PHE A 101 16.59 4.39 -7.72
CA PHE A 101 16.49 2.93 -7.72
C PHE A 101 17.38 2.28 -8.80
N ASP A 102 18.22 3.06 -9.48
CA ASP A 102 19.19 2.54 -10.45
C ASP A 102 20.54 2.27 -9.77
N TYR A 103 20.57 1.18 -9.00
CA TYR A 103 21.71 0.81 -8.17
C TYR A 103 22.96 0.45 -8.97
N LYS A 104 22.80 -0.06 -10.19
CA LYS A 104 23.94 -0.46 -11.03
C LYS A 104 24.56 0.73 -11.74
N CYS A 105 23.76 1.66 -12.25
CA CYS A 105 24.28 2.96 -12.70
C CYS A 105 25.02 3.66 -11.55
N ALA A 106 24.42 3.67 -10.35
CA ALA A 106 25.03 4.29 -9.18
C ALA A 106 26.38 3.64 -8.80
N ALA A 107 26.48 2.31 -8.87
CA ALA A 107 27.72 1.58 -8.63
C ALA A 107 28.80 1.92 -9.67
N LYS A 108 28.44 2.02 -10.95
CA LYS A 108 29.36 2.41 -12.04
C LYS A 108 29.86 3.85 -11.86
N GLU A 109 28.97 4.80 -11.55
CA GLU A 109 29.35 6.19 -11.30
C GLU A 109 30.28 6.33 -10.08
N LYS A 110 30.01 5.58 -9.00
CA LYS A 110 30.88 5.58 -7.82
C LYS A 110 32.24 4.95 -8.09
N ALA A 111 32.29 3.87 -8.86
CA ALA A 111 33.54 3.23 -9.25
C ALA A 111 34.39 4.15 -10.15
N ALA A 112 33.75 4.87 -11.08
CA ALA A 112 34.43 5.85 -11.91
C ALA A 112 35.00 7.02 -11.07
N ALA A 113 34.21 7.58 -10.15
CA ALA A 113 34.66 8.65 -9.27
C ALA A 113 35.76 8.23 -8.27
N ALA A 114 35.92 6.93 -8.00
CA ALA A 114 37.00 6.41 -7.16
C ALA A 114 38.27 6.04 -7.94
N ALA A 115 38.19 5.97 -9.28
CA ALA A 115 39.31 5.72 -10.17
C ALA A 115 39.99 7.01 -10.65
N GLU A 116 39.35 8.16 -10.41
CA GLU A 116 39.89 9.52 -10.58
C GLU A 116 40.55 10.02 -9.29
#